data_AF-A0A4P5V8P8-F1
#
_entry.id   AF-A0A4P5V8P8-F1
#
_cell.length_a   1.000
_cell.length_b   1.000
_cell.length_c   1.000
_cell.angle_alpha   90.00
_cell.angle_beta   90.00
_cell.angle_gamma   90.00
#
_symmetry.space_group_name_H-M   'P 1'
#
loop_
_entity.id
_entity.type
_entity.pdbx_description
1 polymer ?
#
loop_
_entity_poly.entity_id
_entity_poly.type
_entity_poly.pdbx_seq_one_letter_code
_entity_poly.pdbx_strand_id
1 'polypeptide(L)'
;MARNPYPNILLMHEAFRGQAPGRIGIMGIPVLTQLVQELQPALVLTGHHHLFGVGGIGSTLAIGLPTAQEGYLRLWFERSGALGEWELVAWPNERARDDDGSTRRSEPSGGAKPDIEQSPLSSPNRRTPGDQ
;
A
#
# COMPACT_ATOMS: atom_id res chain seq x y z
N MET A 1 -25.16 22.17 -6.14
CA MET A 1 -23.74 21.75 -6.07
C MET A 1 -23.28 21.52 -7.50
N ALA A 2 -22.30 22.28 -7.98
CA ALA A 2 -21.75 22.08 -9.32
C ALA A 2 -21.05 20.71 -9.35
N ARG A 3 -21.36 19.88 -10.35
CA ARG A 3 -20.67 18.60 -10.55
C ARG A 3 -19.20 18.90 -10.85
N ASN A 4 -18.29 18.22 -10.15
CA ASN A 4 -16.86 18.27 -10.47
C ASN A 4 -16.70 17.85 -11.95
N PRO A 5 -16.14 18.71 -12.84
CA PRO A 5 -16.00 18.36 -14.25
C PRO A 5 -14.92 17.27 -14.47
N TYR A 6 -14.11 16.98 -13.46
CA TYR A 6 -13.00 16.04 -13.52
C TYR A 6 -13.39 14.63 -13.04
N PRO A 7 -12.69 13.58 -13.51
CA PRO A 7 -12.96 12.22 -13.08
C PRO A 7 -12.76 12.05 -11.57
N ASN A 8 -13.75 11.48 -10.87
CA ASN A 8 -13.64 11.19 -9.44
C ASN A 8 -12.58 10.13 -9.14
N ILE A 9 -12.29 9.24 -10.10
CA ILE A 9 -11.31 8.17 -9.98
C ILE A 9 -10.40 8.18 -11.20
N LEU A 10 -9.09 8.17 -10.97
CA LEU A 10 -8.08 7.97 -11.99
C LEU A 10 -7.44 6.60 -11.82
N LEU A 11 -7.45 5.78 -12.87
CA LEU A 11 -6.80 4.47 -12.90
C LEU A 11 -5.53 4.57 -13.74
N MET A 12 -4.40 4.15 -13.19
CA MET A 12 -3.12 4.12 -13.90
C MET A 12 -2.40 2.80 -13.63
N HIS A 13 -1.56 2.35 -14.55
CA HIS A 13 -0.71 1.20 -14.27
C HIS A 13 0.47 1.60 -13.38
N GLU A 14 1.17 2.67 -13.76
CA GLU A 14 2.36 3.16 -13.09
C GLU A 14 2.03 4.05 -11.88
N ALA A 15 2.89 4.02 -10.87
CA ALA A 15 2.80 4.96 -9.75
C ALA A 15 3.33 6.34 -10.14
N PHE A 16 2.78 7.40 -9.56
CA PHE A 16 3.36 8.74 -9.68
C PHE A 16 4.36 9.01 -8.57
N ARG A 17 5.30 9.93 -8.80
CA ARG A 17 6.31 10.26 -7.78
C ARG A 17 5.63 10.91 -6.57
N GLY A 18 5.96 10.42 -5.38
CA GLY A 18 5.38 10.87 -4.12
C GLY A 18 4.01 10.27 -3.77
N GLN A 19 3.53 9.28 -4.54
CA GLN A 19 2.24 8.64 -4.30
C GLN A 19 2.05 8.08 -2.89
N ALA A 20 3.04 7.33 -2.40
CA ALA A 20 3.03 6.68 -1.09
C ALA A 20 4.47 6.59 -0.54
N PRO A 21 4.67 6.43 0.77
CA PRO A 21 6.01 6.24 1.33
C PRO A 21 6.76 5.05 0.74
N GLY A 22 8.10 5.08 0.81
CA GLY A 22 8.95 3.98 0.37
C GLY A 22 9.07 3.86 -1.15
N ARG A 23 9.26 2.63 -1.64
CA ARG A 23 9.65 2.36 -3.04
C ARG A 23 8.62 2.89 -4.05
N ILE A 24 7.32 2.82 -3.74
CA ILE A 24 6.22 3.27 -4.62
C ILE A 24 6.39 4.75 -4.96
N GLY A 25 6.54 5.62 -3.94
CA GLY A 25 6.69 7.06 -4.18
C GLY A 25 8.06 7.46 -4.72
N ILE A 26 9.12 6.74 -4.37
CA ILE A 26 10.49 7.05 -4.83
C ILE A 26 10.68 6.71 -6.32
N MET A 27 10.18 5.55 -6.76
CA MET A 27 10.32 5.06 -8.14
C MET A 27 9.21 5.52 -9.08
N GLY A 28 8.17 6.18 -8.56
CA GLY A 28 7.07 6.70 -9.38
C GLY A 28 7.50 7.72 -10.43
N ILE A 29 6.72 7.80 -11.51
CA ILE A 29 7.01 8.61 -12.69
C ILE A 29 6.65 10.10 -12.41
N PRO A 30 7.59 11.06 -12.58
CA PRO A 30 7.34 12.47 -12.26
C PRO A 30 6.24 13.14 -13.08
N VAL A 31 6.09 12.82 -14.37
CA VAL A 31 5.06 13.44 -15.23
C VAL A 31 3.64 13.08 -14.77
N LEU A 32 3.46 11.90 -14.17
CA LEU A 32 2.17 11.49 -13.60
C LEU A 32 1.81 12.29 -12.34
N THR A 33 2.80 12.81 -11.61
CA THR A 33 2.56 13.69 -10.46
C THR A 33 1.88 14.98 -10.92
N GLN A 34 2.33 15.56 -12.03
CA GLN A 34 1.73 16.77 -12.62
C GLN A 34 0.30 16.49 -13.07
N LEU A 35 0.05 15.36 -13.74
CA LEU A 35 -1.29 14.94 -14.15
C LEU A 35 -2.26 14.85 -12.97
N VAL A 36 -1.84 14.24 -11.86
CA VAL A 36 -2.66 14.14 -10.64
C VAL A 36 -2.88 15.52 -10.01
N GLN A 37 -1.86 16.37 -9.99
CA GLN A 37 -1.97 17.73 -9.49
C GLN A 37 -2.97 18.58 -10.30
N GLU A 38 -3.01 18.43 -11.61
CA GLU A 38 -3.92 19.17 -12.49
C GLU A 38 -5.35 18.66 -12.43
N LEU A 39 -5.54 17.33 -12.41
CA LEU A 39 -6.88 16.73 -12.42
C LEU A 39 -7.55 16.74 -11.04
N GLN A 40 -6.77 16.75 -9.96
CA GLN A 40 -7.24 16.63 -8.57
C GLN A 40 -8.37 15.58 -8.40
N PRO A 41 -8.19 14.33 -8.87
CA PRO A 41 -9.22 13.30 -8.70
C PRO A 41 -9.42 13.01 -7.21
N ALA A 42 -10.58 12.51 -6.81
CA ALA A 42 -10.78 12.10 -5.41
C ALA A 42 -9.93 10.88 -5.05
N LEU A 43 -9.71 9.98 -6.01
CA LEU A 43 -8.95 8.75 -5.85
C LEU A 43 -8.05 8.47 -7.07
N VAL A 44 -6.82 8.03 -6.82
CA VAL A 44 -5.92 7.42 -7.81
C VAL A 44 -5.65 5.97 -7.40
N LEU A 45 -5.87 5.04 -8.31
CA LEU A 45 -5.46 3.65 -8.16
C LEU A 45 -4.30 3.35 -9.11
N THR A 46 -3.26 2.72 -8.58
CA THR A 46 -2.07 2.34 -9.36
C THR A 46 -1.67 0.89 -9.11
N GLY A 47 -0.93 0.32 -10.04
CA GLY A 47 -0.32 -1.01 -9.91
C GLY A 47 1.19 -0.93 -10.00
N HIS A 48 1.75 -1.77 -10.89
CA HIS A 48 3.17 -1.91 -11.23
C HIS A 48 4.07 -2.48 -10.11
N HIS A 49 3.99 -1.93 -8.90
CA HIS A 49 4.93 -2.24 -7.83
C HIS A 49 4.61 -3.51 -7.04
N HIS A 50 3.42 -4.09 -7.24
CA HIS A 50 2.97 -5.30 -6.53
C HIS A 50 3.04 -5.14 -5.00
N LEU A 51 2.82 -3.92 -4.52
CA LEU A 51 2.93 -3.53 -3.12
C LEU A 51 1.73 -2.68 -2.77
N PHE A 52 1.07 -3.02 -1.67
CA PHE A 52 0.05 -2.16 -1.11
C PHE A 52 0.69 -0.91 -0.51
N GLY A 53 0.17 0.26 -0.86
CA GLY A 53 0.64 1.52 -0.30
C GLY A 53 -0.45 2.57 -0.38
N VAL A 54 -0.57 3.36 0.69
CA VAL A 54 -1.55 4.45 0.79
C VAL A 54 -0.80 5.76 0.99
N GLY A 55 -1.22 6.78 0.26
CA GLY A 55 -0.73 8.14 0.40
C GLY A 55 -1.64 9.10 -0.35
N GLY A 56 -1.07 10.15 -0.91
CA GLY A 56 -1.87 11.15 -1.62
C GLY A 56 -1.09 12.42 -1.94
N ILE A 57 -1.73 13.28 -2.72
CA ILE A 57 -1.23 14.62 -3.04
C ILE A 57 -2.40 15.61 -3.05
N GLY A 58 -2.29 16.69 -2.28
CA GLY A 58 -3.42 17.60 -2.08
C GLY A 58 -4.62 16.86 -1.45
N SER A 59 -5.79 16.98 -2.08
CA SER A 59 -7.02 16.28 -1.67
C SER A 59 -7.17 14.90 -2.30
N THR A 60 -6.25 14.48 -3.17
CA THR A 60 -6.31 13.19 -3.85
C THR A 60 -5.78 12.08 -2.95
N LEU A 61 -6.63 11.09 -2.64
CA LEU A 61 -6.20 9.83 -2.06
C LEU A 61 -5.52 8.98 -3.14
N ALA A 62 -4.39 8.35 -2.83
CA ALA A 62 -3.73 7.45 -3.76
C ALA A 62 -3.43 6.09 -3.13
N ILE A 63 -3.80 5.03 -3.85
CA ILE A 63 -3.66 3.65 -3.43
C ILE A 63 -2.88 2.86 -4.49
N GLY A 64 -1.73 2.31 -4.09
CA GLY A 64 -1.04 1.26 -4.82
C GLY A 64 -1.66 -0.09 -4.49
N LEU A 65 -2.03 -0.85 -5.50
CA LEU A 65 -2.65 -2.15 -5.35
C LEU A 65 -1.58 -3.25 -5.18
N PRO A 66 -1.81 -4.22 -4.28
CA PRO A 66 -0.96 -5.41 -4.19
C PRO A 66 -1.16 -6.31 -5.40
N THR A 67 -0.50 -7.46 -5.41
CA THR A 67 -0.77 -8.48 -6.43
C THR A 67 -2.23 -8.95 -6.37
N ALA A 68 -2.82 -9.32 -7.52
CA ALA A 68 -4.21 -9.77 -7.58
C ALA A 68 -4.47 -11.07 -6.78
N GLN A 69 -3.41 -11.82 -6.47
CA GLN A 69 -3.44 -13.01 -5.63
C GLN A 69 -3.55 -12.68 -4.13
N GLU A 70 -3.28 -11.44 -3.72
CA GLU A 70 -3.38 -11.04 -2.30
C GLU A 70 -4.80 -10.61 -1.92
N GLY A 71 -5.60 -10.11 -2.87
CA GLY A 71 -6.95 -9.63 -2.58
C GLY A 71 -7.53 -8.68 -3.60
N TYR A 72 -8.51 -7.90 -3.17
CA TYR A 72 -9.18 -6.87 -3.95
C TYR A 72 -9.54 -5.66 -3.09
N LEU A 73 -9.68 -4.50 -3.74
CA LEU A 73 -10.09 -3.25 -3.07
C LEU A 73 -11.60 -3.05 -3.23
N ARG A 74 -12.30 -2.83 -2.12
CA ARG A 74 -13.70 -2.39 -2.08
C ARG A 74 -13.73 -0.89 -1.85
N LEU A 75 -14.59 -0.21 -2.62
CA LEU A 75 -14.77 1.23 -2.57
C LEU A 75 -16.26 1.52 -2.41
N TRP A 76 -16.62 2.42 -1.49
CA TRP A 76 -17.98 2.86 -1.29
C TRP A 76 -18.10 4.33 -1.68
N PHE A 77 -19.05 4.61 -2.55
CA PHE A 77 -19.34 5.97 -3.01
C PHE A 77 -20.68 6.44 -2.46
N GLU A 78 -20.72 7.69 -2.06
CA GLU A 78 -21.96 8.37 -1.72
C GLU A 78 -22.81 8.60 -2.97
N ARG A 79 -24.10 8.91 -2.77
CA ARG A 79 -25.00 9.36 -3.85
C ARG A 79 -24.48 10.62 -4.56
N SER A 80 -23.69 11.44 -3.86
CA SER A 80 -23.01 12.62 -4.40
C SER A 80 -21.92 12.27 -5.43
N GLY A 81 -21.46 11.02 -5.45
CA GLY A 81 -20.30 10.55 -6.22
C GLY A 81 -18.98 10.70 -5.46
N ALA A 82 -18.98 11.25 -4.25
CA ALA A 82 -17.80 11.31 -3.38
C ALA A 82 -17.40 9.91 -2.88
N LEU A 83 -16.09 9.69 -2.71
CA LEU A 83 -15.58 8.49 -2.06
C LEU A 83 -15.86 8.60 -0.55
N GLY A 84 -16.56 7.62 0.01
CA GLY A 84 -16.82 7.52 1.45
C GLY A 84 -15.78 6.64 2.13
N GLU A 85 -15.92 5.32 1.97
CA GLU A 85 -15.07 4.32 2.63
C GLU A 85 -14.32 3.46 1.60
N TRP A 86 -13.26 2.81 2.06
CA TRP A 86 -12.52 1.81 1.29
C TRP A 86 -11.96 0.71 2.20
N GLU A 87 -11.80 -0.49 1.65
CA GLU A 87 -11.32 -1.68 2.37
C GLU A 87 -10.48 -2.54 1.42
N LEU A 88 -9.27 -2.92 1.84
CA LEU A 88 -8.51 -3.98 1.17
C LEU A 88 -8.94 -5.33 1.74
N VAL A 89 -9.62 -6.14 0.93
CA VAL A 89 -10.07 -7.48 1.32
C VAL A 89 -9.06 -8.51 0.82
N ALA A 90 -8.39 -9.19 1.75
CA ALA A 90 -7.45 -10.24 1.43
C ALA A 90 -8.17 -11.52 0.97
N TRP A 91 -7.59 -12.24 0.01
CA TRP A 91 -8.05 -13.59 -0.28
C TRP A 91 -7.68 -14.54 0.88
N PRO A 92 -8.52 -15.53 1.20
CA PRO A 92 -8.13 -16.57 2.13
C PRO A 92 -6.94 -17.33 1.55
N ASN A 93 -5.77 -17.22 2.20
CA ASN A 93 -4.55 -17.90 1.77
C ASN A 93 -4.74 -19.42 1.81
N GLU A 94 -4.80 -20.09 0.65
CA GLU A 94 -4.69 -21.55 0.57
C GLU A 94 -3.28 -22.05 0.95
N ARG A 95 -2.26 -21.17 0.91
CA ARG A 95 -0.86 -21.49 1.24
C ARG A 95 -0.58 -21.89 2.68
N ALA A 96 -1.54 -21.75 3.60
CA ALA A 96 -1.38 -22.19 4.99
C ALA A 96 -1.74 -23.66 5.21
N ARG A 97 -2.18 -24.40 4.18
CA ARG A 97 -2.63 -25.79 4.33
C ARG A 97 -1.57 -26.86 4.06
N ASP A 98 -0.44 -26.51 3.46
CA ASP A 98 0.55 -27.50 2.99
C ASP A 98 1.78 -27.67 3.90
N ASP A 99 1.88 -26.92 5.02
CA ASP A 99 3.06 -26.96 5.92
C ASP A 99 2.85 -27.78 7.21
N ASP A 100 1.71 -28.46 7.38
CA ASP A 100 1.53 -29.42 8.48
C ASP A 100 1.82 -30.85 8.01
N GLY A 101 3.10 -31.15 7.72
CA GLY A 101 3.42 -32.49 7.23
C GLY A 101 4.83 -32.83 6.77
N SER A 102 5.90 -32.20 7.27
CA SER A 102 7.25 -32.77 7.07
C SER A 102 8.24 -32.37 8.15
N THR A 103 8.20 -33.10 9.27
CA THR A 103 9.33 -33.19 10.20
C THR A 103 10.49 -33.96 9.53
N ARG A 104 11.45 -33.24 8.95
CA ARG A 104 12.80 -33.77 8.74
C ARG A 104 13.83 -32.86 9.40
N ARG A 105 14.22 -33.29 10.60
CA ARG A 105 15.44 -32.89 11.32
C ARG A 105 16.66 -33.07 10.41
N SER A 106 17.50 -32.03 10.36
CA SER A 106 18.97 -32.10 10.26
C SER A 106 19.57 -30.74 10.65
N GLU A 107 20.17 -30.64 11.83
CA GLU A 107 21.19 -29.62 12.16
C GLU A 107 22.60 -30.23 11.94
N PRO A 108 23.71 -29.51 12.18
CA PRO A 108 24.17 -28.30 11.52
C PRO A 108 25.60 -28.50 10.98
N SER A 109 26.13 -27.58 10.15
CA SER A 109 27.57 -27.53 9.87
C SER A 109 28.00 -26.07 9.71
N GLY A 110 28.99 -25.71 10.51
CA GLY A 110 29.34 -24.34 10.84
C GLY A 110 30.21 -23.62 9.83
N GLY A 111 30.39 -22.32 10.08
CA GLY A 111 31.48 -21.55 9.51
C GLY A 111 31.23 -20.05 9.40
N ALA A 112 32.01 -19.30 10.17
CA ALA A 112 32.39 -17.89 10.04
C ALA A 112 31.56 -16.80 10.75
N LYS A 113 32.32 -15.81 11.25
CA LYS A 113 32.13 -14.92 12.40
C LYS A 113 31.08 -13.80 12.22
N PRO A 114 30.56 -13.22 13.32
CA PRO A 114 29.78 -11.98 13.30
C PRO A 114 30.71 -10.76 13.51
N ASP A 115 30.60 -9.76 12.67
CA ASP A 115 30.94 -8.38 12.99
C ASP A 115 29.98 -7.49 12.21
N ILE A 116 28.95 -7.00 12.89
CA ILE A 116 28.26 -5.72 12.68
C ILE A 116 27.38 -5.56 13.94
N GLU A 117 27.78 -4.65 14.83
CA GLU A 117 26.91 -4.09 15.85
C GLU A 117 25.69 -3.45 15.15
N GLN A 118 24.54 -4.11 15.23
CA GLN A 118 23.26 -3.47 14.96
C GLN A 118 22.74 -2.87 16.27
N SER A 119 22.89 -1.56 16.41
CA SER A 119 22.13 -0.79 17.39
C SER A 119 20.63 -1.05 17.18
N PRO A 120 19.84 -1.36 18.23
CA PRO A 120 18.42 -1.55 18.08
C PRO A 120 17.75 -0.22 17.72
N LEU A 121 17.05 -0.20 16.59
CA LEU A 121 16.08 0.83 16.26
C LEU A 121 14.97 0.79 17.31
N SER A 122 15.02 1.73 18.25
CA SER A 122 13.96 1.99 19.21
C SER A 122 12.64 2.20 18.47
N SER A 123 11.67 1.33 18.75
CA SER A 123 10.29 1.48 18.29
C SER A 123 9.70 2.76 18.89
N PRO A 124 9.02 3.63 18.12
CA PRO A 124 8.24 4.70 18.72
C PRO A 124 7.02 4.10 19.42
N ASN A 125 6.92 4.39 20.72
CA ASN A 125 5.84 3.99 21.61
C ASN A 125 4.46 4.33 21.03
N ARG A 126 3.62 3.30 20.88
CA ARG A 126 2.17 3.42 20.72
C ARG A 126 1.61 4.05 21.98
N ARG A 127 1.13 5.30 21.92
CA ARG A 127 0.24 5.82 22.98
C ARG A 127 -1.10 5.11 22.86
N THR A 128 -1.42 4.27 23.82
CA THR A 128 -2.78 3.81 24.07
C THR A 128 -3.58 4.97 24.70
N PRO A 129 -4.82 5.23 24.26
CA PRO A 129 -5.69 6.20 24.92
C PRO A 129 -6.21 5.58 26.21
N GLY A 130 -5.51 5.82 27.32
CA GLY A 130 -5.84 5.19 28.60
C GLY A 130 -5.22 5.81 29.86
N ASP A 131 -4.28 6.75 29.76
CA ASP A 131 -3.71 7.43 30.93
C ASP A 131 -4.11 8.91 30.92
N GLN A 132 -5.12 9.23 31.73
CA GLN A 132 -5.39 10.58 32.27
C GLN A 132 -4.82 10.66 33.68
#